data_AF-A0A379YJD3-F1
#
_entry.id   AF-A0A379YJD3-F1
#
_cell.length_a   1.000
_cell.length_b   1.000
_cell.length_c   1.000
_cell.angle_alpha   90.00
_cell.angle_beta   90.00
_cell.angle_gamma   90.00
#
_symmetry.space_group_name_H-M   'P 1'
#
loop_
_entity.id
_entity.type
_entity.pdbx_description
1 polymer ?
#
loop_
_entity_poly.entity_id
_entity_poly.type
_entity_poly.pdbx_seq_one_letter_code
_entity_poly.pdbx_strand_id
1 'polypeptide(L)'
;MSNFNTLVNWADCSAEQRTALLMRPAISASDSISRTVSEILDNVKANGDQALREYSAKFDKTEVGALRVTAEQITAASARLGDEIKQAMAIAVANVETFHNAQKTAAG
;
A
#
# COMPACT_ATOMS: atom_id res chain seq x y z
N MET A 1 2.55 4.12 31.04
CA MET A 1 2.26 3.52 29.72
C MET A 1 1.37 2.32 29.98
N SER A 2 0.13 2.35 29.49
CA SER A 2 -0.82 1.25 29.74
C SER A 2 -0.34 0.00 29.00
N ASN A 3 -0.17 -1.11 29.72
CA ASN A 3 0.16 -2.40 29.12
C ASN A 3 -0.96 -2.80 28.14
N PHE A 4 -0.61 -3.09 26.89
CA PHE A 4 -1.53 -3.51 25.82
C PHE A 4 -2.12 -4.92 26.02
N ASN A 5 -1.85 -5.58 27.15
CA ASN A 5 -2.21 -6.99 27.40
C ASN A 5 -3.20 -7.17 28.56
N THR A 6 -3.98 -6.14 28.88
CA THR A 6 -4.95 -6.16 29.98
C THR A 6 -6.34 -5.85 29.45
N LEU A 7 -7.33 -6.67 29.81
CA LEU A 7 -8.72 -6.42 29.45
C LEU A 7 -9.17 -5.06 29.99
N VAL A 8 -9.73 -4.23 29.10
CA VAL A 8 -10.26 -2.91 29.47
C VAL A 8 -11.78 -3.01 29.59
N ASN A 9 -12.31 -2.73 30.78
CA ASN A 9 -13.75 -2.53 30.96
C ASN A 9 -14.10 -1.06 30.70
N TRP A 10 -14.76 -0.78 29.57
CA TRP A 10 -15.10 0.58 29.14
C TRP A 10 -15.95 1.37 30.14
N ALA A 11 -16.84 0.68 30.86
CA ALA A 11 -17.72 1.30 31.85
C ALA A 11 -16.92 1.92 33.02
N ASP A 12 -15.79 1.30 33.36
CA ASP A 12 -14.92 1.71 34.48
C ASP A 12 -13.89 2.79 34.08
N CYS A 13 -13.80 3.13 32.79
CA CYS A 13 -12.87 4.14 32.30
C CYS A 13 -13.39 5.56 32.52
N SER A 14 -12.50 6.46 32.97
CA SER A 14 -12.73 7.90 32.96
C SER A 14 -12.83 8.46 31.53
N ALA A 15 -13.35 9.69 31.39
CA ALA A 15 -13.43 10.35 30.08
C ALA A 15 -12.05 10.52 29.41
N GLU A 16 -11.02 10.81 30.20
CA GLU A 16 -9.63 10.95 29.76
C GLU A 16 -9.06 9.61 29.30
N GLN A 17 -9.34 8.52 30.03
CA GLN A 17 -8.93 7.17 29.64
C GLN A 17 -9.60 6.72 28.35
N ARG A 18 -10.91 6.99 28.19
CA ARG A 18 -11.66 6.71 26.95
C ARG A 18 -11.05 7.46 25.76
N THR A 19 -10.72 8.74 25.96
CA THR A 19 -10.07 9.57 24.94
C THR A 19 -8.72 8.96 24.55
N ALA A 20 -7.90 8.59 25.53
CA ALA A 20 -6.58 8.03 25.29
C ALA A 20 -6.61 6.68 24.56
N LEU A 21 -7.60 5.82 24.85
CA LEU A 21 -7.78 4.52 24.20
C LEU A 21 -8.24 4.64 22.73
N LEU A 22 -8.94 5.72 22.39
CA LEU A 22 -9.39 5.99 21.03
C LEU A 22 -8.34 6.76 20.21
N MET A 23 -7.24 7.20 20.83
CA MET A 23 -6.15 7.85 20.10
C MET A 23 -5.45 6.85 19.20
N ARG A 24 -5.30 7.21 17.92
CA ARG A 24 -4.36 6.54 17.03
C ARG A 24 -2.95 7.05 17.34
N PRO A 25 -1.91 6.20 17.32
CA PRO A 25 -0.53 6.67 17.42
C PRO A 25 -0.28 7.75 16.36
N ALA A 26 0.12 8.94 16.80
CA ALA A 26 0.52 9.99 15.88
C ALA A 26 1.86 9.59 15.26
N ILE A 27 1.88 9.42 13.94
CA ILE A 27 3.12 9.30 13.17
C ILE A 27 3.41 10.71 12.65
N SER A 28 4.38 11.38 13.25
CA SER A 28 4.89 12.63 12.69
C SER A 28 5.71 12.30 11.44
N ALA A 29 5.38 12.94 10.31
CA ALA A 29 6.30 13.00 9.18
C ALA A 29 7.49 13.86 9.62
N SER A 30 8.69 13.28 9.66
CA SER A 30 9.89 14.05 10.00
C SER A 30 10.28 14.96 8.85
N ASP A 31 10.85 16.13 9.16
CA ASP A 31 11.40 17.05 8.14
C ASP A 31 12.43 16.36 7.23
N SER A 32 13.13 15.35 7.75
CA SER A 32 14.04 14.52 6.97
C SER A 32 13.34 13.70 5.89
N ILE A 33 12.16 13.11 6.18
CA ILE A 33 11.38 12.37 5.18
C ILE A 33 10.90 13.33 4.09
N SER A 34 10.34 14.47 4.48
CA SER A 34 9.86 15.49 3.54
C SER A 34 10.97 15.94 2.58
N ARG A 35 12.19 16.17 3.10
CA ARG A 35 13.36 16.52 2.29
C ARG A 35 13.75 15.41 1.33
N THR A 36 13.88 14.18 1.81
CA THR A 36 14.25 13.03 0.96
C THR A 36 13.24 12.80 -0.17
N VAL A 37 11.94 12.92 0.11
CA VAL A 37 10.90 12.78 -0.93
C VAL A 37 11.01 13.91 -1.95
N SER A 38 11.22 15.15 -1.52
CA SER A 38 11.40 16.29 -2.44
C SER A 38 12.59 16.07 -3.38
N GLU A 39 13.73 15.65 -2.83
CA GLU A 39 14.94 15.35 -3.62
C GLU A 39 14.70 14.23 -4.65
N ILE A 40 13.94 13.18 -4.28
CA ILE A 40 13.56 12.11 -5.21
C ILE A 40 12.65 12.63 -6.33
N LEU A 41 11.63 13.43 -5.98
CA LEU A 41 10.71 14.01 -6.96
C LEU A 41 11.44 14.91 -7.95
N ASP A 42 12.32 15.79 -7.46
CA ASP A 42 13.11 16.69 -8.29
C ASP A 42 14.07 15.92 -9.21
N ASN A 43 14.72 14.87 -8.69
CA ASN A 43 15.60 14.01 -9.47
C ASN A 43 14.85 13.24 -10.56
N VAL A 44 13.71 12.63 -10.24
CA VAL A 44 12.87 11.92 -11.22
C VAL A 44 12.33 12.87 -12.27
N LYS A 45 11.95 14.09 -11.89
CA LYS A 45 11.49 15.11 -12.85
C LYS A 45 12.61 15.57 -13.80
N ALA A 46 13.83 15.73 -13.29
CA ALA A 46 14.97 16.18 -14.09
C ALA A 46 15.56 15.07 -14.98
N ASN A 47 15.64 13.83 -14.46
CA ASN A 47 16.42 12.75 -15.05
C ASN A 47 15.57 11.53 -15.46
N GLY A 48 14.26 11.55 -15.23
CA GLY A 48 13.31 10.55 -15.71
C GLY A 48 13.69 9.11 -15.35
N ASP A 49 13.64 8.23 -16.34
CA ASP A 49 13.92 6.79 -16.19
C ASP A 49 15.35 6.49 -15.72
N GLN A 50 16.30 7.40 -15.94
CA GLN A 50 17.65 7.21 -15.41
C GLN A 50 17.63 7.23 -13.88
N ALA A 51 16.98 8.24 -13.29
CA ALA A 51 16.82 8.32 -11.83
C ALA A 51 16.08 7.10 -11.27
N LEU A 52 15.05 6.61 -11.97
CA LEU A 52 14.33 5.39 -11.56
C LEU A 52 15.26 4.16 -11.50
N ARG A 53 16.14 3.99 -12.50
CA ARG A 53 17.13 2.88 -12.51
C ARG A 53 18.17 3.04 -11.41
N GLU A 54 18.65 4.26 -11.17
CA GLU A 54 19.59 4.55 -10.07
C GLU A 54 18.96 4.20 -8.71
N TYR A 55 17.70 4.57 -8.48
CA TYR A 55 17.01 4.22 -7.24
C TYR A 55 16.76 2.73 -7.11
N SER A 56 16.37 2.03 -8.19
CA SER A 56 16.21 0.56 -8.13
C SER A 56 17.54 -0.15 -7.84
N ALA A 57 18.65 0.26 -8.49
CA ALA A 57 19.96 -0.27 -8.17
C ALA A 57 20.36 0.01 -6.71
N LYS A 58 20.04 1.20 -6.19
CA LYS A 58 20.35 1.60 -4.80
C LYS A 58 19.54 0.81 -3.77
N PHE A 59 18.24 0.64 -3.98
CA PHE A 59 17.31 0.09 -2.99
C PHE A 59 17.01 -1.40 -3.19
N ASP A 60 16.71 -1.81 -4.42
CA ASP A 60 16.36 -3.19 -4.78
C ASP A 60 17.61 -4.05 -5.08
N LYS A 61 18.79 -3.41 -5.10
CA LYS A 61 20.09 -4.05 -5.39
C LYS A 61 20.12 -4.76 -6.75
N THR A 62 19.29 -4.31 -7.68
CA THR A 62 19.09 -4.93 -8.99
C THR A 62 19.11 -3.85 -10.06
N GLU A 63 19.83 -4.10 -11.16
CA GLU A 63 19.77 -3.23 -12.34
C GLU A 63 18.52 -3.55 -13.16
N VAL A 64 17.56 -2.63 -13.17
CA VAL A 64 16.34 -2.77 -13.96
C VAL A 64 16.60 -2.34 -15.41
N GLY A 65 16.52 -3.29 -16.34
CA GLY A 65 16.57 -3.02 -17.78
C GLY A 65 15.30 -2.34 -18.27
N ALA A 66 14.23 -3.13 -18.42
CA ALA A 66 12.91 -2.64 -18.82
C ALA A 66 12.09 -2.26 -17.58
N LEU A 67 11.64 -0.99 -17.51
CA LEU A 67 10.73 -0.53 -16.46
C LEU A 67 9.33 -1.13 -16.60
N ARG A 68 8.92 -1.44 -17.84
CA ARG A 68 7.63 -2.05 -18.13
C ARG A 68 7.78 -3.57 -18.20
N VAL A 69 6.96 -4.28 -17.44
CA VAL A 69 6.83 -5.74 -17.52
C VAL A 69 6.22 -6.13 -18.88
N THR A 70 6.79 -7.13 -19.55
CA THR A 70 6.34 -7.56 -20.86
C THR A 70 5.13 -8.51 -20.78
N ALA A 71 4.39 -8.66 -21.89
CA ALA A 71 3.26 -9.58 -21.96
C ALA A 71 3.68 -11.04 -21.73
N GLU A 72 4.87 -11.41 -22.19
CA GLU A 72 5.46 -12.73 -22.01
C GLU A 72 5.78 -13.01 -20.54
N GLN A 73 6.34 -12.01 -19.83
CA GLN A 73 6.62 -12.13 -18.40
C GLN A 73 5.32 -12.29 -17.59
N ILE A 74 4.26 -11.55 -17.96
CA ILE A 74 2.92 -11.69 -17.35
C ILE A 74 2.37 -13.08 -17.60
N THR A 75 2.37 -13.55 -18.85
CA THR A 75 1.87 -14.87 -19.24
C THR A 75 2.62 -15.98 -18.50
N ALA A 76 3.94 -15.89 -18.44
CA ALA A 76 4.78 -16.85 -17.72
C ALA A 76 4.47 -16.83 -16.21
N ALA A 77 4.21 -15.67 -15.61
CA ALA A 77 3.82 -15.58 -14.20
C ALA A 77 2.45 -16.23 -13.95
N SER A 78 1.46 -15.95 -14.79
CA SER A 78 0.12 -16.55 -14.70
C SER A 78 0.14 -18.07 -14.87
N ALA A 79 1.01 -18.58 -15.75
CA ALA A 79 1.17 -20.01 -15.98
C ALA A 79 1.76 -20.78 -14.77
N ARG A 80 2.53 -20.10 -13.91
CA ARG A 80 3.10 -20.70 -12.69
C ARG A 80 2.11 -20.85 -11.54
N LEU A 81 0.95 -20.21 -11.62
CA LEU A 81 -0.07 -20.26 -10.57
C LEU A 81 -0.95 -21.49 -10.74
N GLY A 82 -1.19 -22.20 -9.64
CA GLY A 82 -2.19 -23.28 -9.57
C GLY A 82 -3.63 -22.75 -9.63
N ASP A 83 -4.56 -23.62 -10.03
CA ASP A 83 -5.95 -23.25 -10.27
C ASP A 83 -6.68 -22.79 -8.99
N GLU A 84 -6.29 -23.29 -7.83
CA GLU A 84 -6.85 -22.87 -6.53
C GLU A 84 -6.67 -21.37 -6.30
N ILE A 85 -5.45 -20.85 -6.50
CA ILE A 85 -5.16 -19.41 -6.33
C ILE A 85 -5.92 -18.59 -7.37
N LYS A 86 -5.98 -19.06 -8.62
CA LYS A 86 -6.74 -18.37 -9.68
C LYS A 86 -8.23 -18.29 -9.35
N GLN A 87 -8.81 -19.38 -8.85
CA GLN A 87 -10.21 -19.42 -8.46
C GLN A 87 -10.50 -18.53 -7.26
N ALA A 88 -9.61 -18.52 -6.25
CA ALA A 88 -9.74 -17.64 -5.09
C ALA A 88 -9.72 -16.16 -5.50
N MET A 89 -8.80 -15.77 -6.39
CA MET A 89 -8.74 -14.40 -6.93
C MET A 89 -9.98 -14.07 -7.76
N ALA A 90 -10.47 -14.99 -8.60
CA ALA A 90 -11.67 -14.77 -9.41
C ALA A 90 -12.91 -14.52 -8.53
N ILE A 91 -13.08 -15.27 -7.44
CA ILE A 91 -14.18 -15.05 -6.47
C ILE A 91 -14.03 -13.68 -5.80
N ALA A 92 -12.83 -13.32 -5.36
CA ALA A 92 -12.57 -12.02 -4.74
C ALA A 92 -12.90 -10.86 -5.69
N VAL A 93 -12.45 -10.95 -6.95
CA VAL A 93 -12.74 -9.94 -7.98
C VAL A 93 -14.24 -9.85 -8.24
N ALA A 94 -14.95 -10.97 -8.39
CA ALA A 94 -16.40 -10.96 -8.64
C ALA A 94 -17.17 -10.25 -7.50
N ASN A 95 -16.78 -10.48 -6.25
CA ASN A 95 -17.39 -9.82 -5.10
C ASN A 95 -17.10 -8.32 -5.07
N VAL A 96 -15.83 -7.94 -5.32
CA VAL A 96 -15.40 -6.53 -5.42
C VAL A 96 -16.16 -5.82 -6.54
N GLU A 97 -16.20 -6.39 -7.74
CA GLU A 97 -16.90 -5.83 -8.89
C GLU A 97 -18.39 -5.67 -8.63
N THR A 98 -19.04 -6.68 -8.06
CA THR A 98 -20.48 -6.64 -7.73
C THR A 98 -20.77 -5.47 -6.79
N PHE A 99 -20.00 -5.34 -5.71
CA PHE A 99 -20.19 -4.28 -4.73
C PHE A 99 -19.92 -2.88 -5.32
N HIS A 100 -18.84 -2.71 -6.09
CA HIS A 100 -18.51 -1.40 -6.68
C HIS A 100 -19.45 -1.02 -7.82
N ASN A 101 -19.95 -1.99 -8.61
CA ASN A 101 -20.95 -1.72 -9.64
C ASN A 101 -22.28 -1.24 -9.03
N ALA A 102 -22.67 -1.76 -7.86
CA ALA A 102 -23.86 -1.30 -7.15
C ALA A 102 -23.76 0.14 -6.63
N GLN A 103 -22.55 0.73 -6.59
CA GLN A 103 -22.34 2.14 -6.21
C GLN A 103 -22.51 3.11 -7.38
N LYS A 104 -22.65 2.63 -8.62
CA LYS A 104 -22.93 3.49 -9.77
C LYS A 104 -24.31 4.13 -9.57
N THR A 105 -24.36 5.45 -9.47
CA THR A 105 -25.64 6.17 -9.47
C THR A 105 -26.27 6.10 -10.86
N ALA A 106 -27.60 6.08 -10.93
CA ALA A 106 -28.29 6.25 -12.21
C ALA A 106 -27.81 7.57 -12.85
N ALA A 107 -27.50 7.53 -14.15
CA ALA A 107 -27.24 8.77 -14.89
C ALA A 107 -28.51 9.63 -14.78
N GLY A 108 -28.38 10.79 -14.13
CA GLY A 108 -29.35 11.86 -14.23
C GLY A 108 -29.30 12.50 -15.62
#